data_AF-A0A919ZW89-F1
#
_entry.id   AF-A0A919ZW89-F1
#
_cell.length_a   1.000
_cell.length_b   1.000
_cell.length_c   1.000
_cell.angle_alpha   90.00
_cell.angle_beta   90.00
_cell.angle_gamma   90.00
#
_symmetry.space_group_name_H-M   'P 1'
#
loop_
_entity.id
_entity.type
_entity.pdbx_description
1 polymer ?
#
loop_
_entity_poly.entity_id
_entity_poly.type
_entity_poly.pdbx_seq_one_letter_code
_entity_poly.pdbx_strand_id
1 'polypeptide(L)'
;MEWQIQFYLPKIRKIFKKFLKTKKVCFWFCNGCQFYRTVEIIPGAENWPSFEKNLSNQYECRLVQLKIENPNQFFFKEWKIVFCQ
;
A
#
# COMPACT_ATOMS: atom_id res chain seq x y z
N MET A 1 -11.61 -1.82 -9.09
CA MET A 1 -11.76 -0.34 -9.00
C MET A 1 -12.94 0.12 -8.15
N GLU A 2 -13.85 -0.76 -7.71
CA GLU A 2 -15.01 -0.38 -6.86
C GLU A 2 -14.60 0.14 -5.46
N TRP A 3 -13.50 -0.37 -4.90
CA TRP A 3 -13.01 0.03 -3.57
C TRP A 3 -12.59 1.51 -3.49
N GLN A 4 -12.01 2.06 -4.57
CA GLN A 4 -11.67 3.49 -4.63
C GLN A 4 -12.93 4.37 -4.57
N ILE A 5 -14.00 3.95 -5.23
CA ILE A 5 -15.28 4.68 -5.27
C ILE A 5 -15.93 4.69 -3.89
N GLN A 6 -15.95 3.55 -3.18
CA GLN A 6 -16.50 3.47 -1.83
C GLN A 6 -15.77 4.34 -0.81
N PHE A 7 -14.47 4.57 -0.99
CA PHE A 7 -13.69 5.43 -0.08
C PHE A 7 -14.15 6.90 -0.09
N TYR A 8 -14.66 7.39 -1.23
CA TYR A 8 -15.14 8.77 -1.33
C TYR A 8 -16.45 9.01 -0.57
N LEU A 9 -17.11 7.95 -0.09
CA LEU A 9 -18.23 8.10 0.83
C LEU A 9 -17.76 8.81 2.13
N PRO A 10 -18.38 9.95 2.52
CA PRO A 10 -17.92 10.74 3.66
C PRO A 10 -17.82 9.94 4.97
N LYS A 11 -18.73 8.98 5.17
CA LYS A 11 -18.76 8.10 6.35
C LYS A 11 -17.51 7.21 6.41
N ILE A 12 -17.16 6.57 5.30
CA ILE A 12 -15.98 5.68 5.20
C ILE A 12 -14.70 6.49 5.37
N ARG A 13 -14.59 7.63 4.68
CA ARG A 13 -13.45 8.54 4.82
C ARG A 13 -13.23 9.00 6.27
N LYS A 14 -14.30 9.29 7.01
CA LYS A 14 -14.21 9.69 8.43
C LYS A 14 -13.72 8.55 9.34
N ILE A 15 -14.18 7.32 9.11
CA ILE A 15 -13.71 6.13 9.85
C ILE A 15 -12.22 5.92 9.60
N PHE A 16 -11.79 6.02 8.34
CA PHE A 16 -10.40 5.85 7.95
C PHE A 16 -9.50 6.93 8.56
N LYS A 17 -9.91 8.22 8.51
CA LYS A 17 -9.22 9.32 9.23
C LYS A 17 -9.05 9.02 10.70
N LYS A 18 -10.12 8.54 11.36
CA LYS A 18 -10.09 8.23 12.78
C LYS A 18 -9.10 7.09 13.07
N PHE A 19 -9.12 6.03 12.27
CA PHE A 19 -8.22 4.90 12.40
C PHE A 19 -6.75 5.32 12.28
N LEU A 20 -6.40 6.12 11.27
CA LEU A 20 -5.02 6.57 11.04
C LEU A 20 -4.46 7.47 12.16
N LYS A 21 -5.33 8.18 12.89
CA LYS A 21 -4.92 8.96 14.07
C LYS A 21 -4.61 8.08 15.29
N THR A 22 -5.06 6.83 15.33
CA THR A 22 -5.01 5.99 16.56
C THR A 22 -3.67 5.28 16.80
N LYS A 23 -2.56 5.68 16.16
CA LYS A 23 -1.23 5.01 16.22
C LYS A 23 -1.27 3.50 15.93
N LYS A 24 -2.33 3.02 15.28
CA LYS A 24 -2.46 1.63 14.84
C LYS A 24 -1.59 1.42 13.62
N VAL A 25 -1.02 0.22 13.51
CA VAL A 25 -0.20 -0.12 12.36
C VAL A 25 -1.05 -0.68 11.23
N CYS A 26 -0.69 -0.33 10.00
CA CYS A 26 -1.36 -0.77 8.77
C CYS A 26 -0.33 -1.41 7.86
N PHE A 27 -0.69 -2.52 7.23
CA PHE A 27 0.12 -3.18 6.21
C PHE A 27 -0.75 -3.56 5.02
N TRP A 28 -0.21 -3.40 3.82
CA TRP A 28 -0.96 -3.48 2.57
C TRP A 28 -0.16 -4.27 1.53
N PHE A 29 -0.86 -4.95 0.64
CA PHE A 29 -0.24 -5.74 -0.44
C PHE A 29 -0.88 -5.38 -1.78
N CYS A 30 -0.05 -5.32 -2.83
CA CYS A 30 -0.47 -5.15 -4.23
C CYS A 30 -1.50 -4.00 -4.42
N ASN A 31 -2.75 -4.32 -4.77
CA ASN A 31 -3.83 -3.34 -4.94
C ASN A 31 -4.10 -2.49 -3.69
N GLY A 32 -3.82 -3.02 -2.49
CA GLY A 32 -3.88 -2.26 -1.25
C GLY A 32 -2.86 -1.12 -1.24
N CYS A 33 -1.64 -1.35 -1.71
CA CYS A 33 -0.62 -0.31 -1.84
C CYS A 33 -1.03 0.77 -2.86
N GLN A 34 -1.61 0.35 -3.98
CA GLN A 34 -2.11 1.26 -5.02
C GLN A 34 -3.27 2.14 -4.49
N PHE A 35 -4.22 1.54 -3.79
CA PHE A 35 -5.31 2.26 -3.14
C PHE A 35 -4.77 3.28 -2.14
N TYR A 36 -3.90 2.84 -1.25
CA TYR A 36 -3.38 3.66 -0.16
C TYR A 36 -2.57 4.86 -0.68
N ARG A 37 -1.81 4.70 -1.77
CA ARG A 37 -1.16 5.81 -2.48
C ARG A 37 -2.14 6.86 -3.02
N THR A 38 -3.33 6.45 -3.46
CA THR A 38 -4.34 7.38 -4.00
C THR A 38 -4.99 8.22 -2.89
N VAL A 39 -4.88 7.79 -1.63
CA VAL A 39 -5.54 8.41 -0.50
C VAL A 39 -4.62 9.47 0.13
N GLU A 40 -4.91 10.76 -0.10
CA GLU A 40 -4.18 11.93 0.45
C GLU A 40 -4.26 12.11 1.98
N ILE A 41 -4.76 11.11 2.69
CA ILE A 41 -5.19 11.23 4.09
C ILE A 41 -4.12 10.77 5.08
N ILE A 42 -3.04 10.19 4.56
CA ILE A 42 -1.98 9.54 5.30
C ILE A 42 -0.91 10.58 5.61
N PRO A 43 -0.68 10.90 6.89
CA PRO A 43 0.35 11.87 7.26
C PRO A 43 1.75 11.37 6.88
N GLY A 44 2.56 12.19 6.19
CA GLY A 44 3.94 11.83 5.83
C GLY A 44 4.09 11.01 4.55
N ALA A 45 3.01 10.85 3.78
CA ALA A 45 2.99 10.08 2.53
C ALA A 45 3.13 10.96 1.27
N GLU A 46 3.44 12.25 1.42
CA GLU A 46 3.46 13.23 0.32
C GLU A 46 4.47 12.83 -0.77
N ASN A 47 5.61 12.26 -0.38
CA ASN A 47 6.72 11.91 -1.27
C ASN A 47 6.73 10.46 -1.77
N TRP A 48 5.65 9.70 -1.59
CA TRP A 48 5.63 8.32 -2.09
C TRP A 48 5.72 8.27 -3.64
N PRO A 49 6.14 7.16 -4.24
CA PRO A 49 6.08 6.98 -5.69
C PRO A 49 4.64 6.68 -6.15
N SER A 50 4.32 6.98 -7.42
CA SER A 50 3.09 6.48 -8.04
C SER A 50 3.25 5.05 -8.53
N PHE A 51 2.14 4.33 -8.60
CA PHE A 51 2.08 3.00 -9.23
C PHE A 51 1.50 3.16 -10.62
N GLU A 52 2.35 3.08 -11.63
CA GLU A 52 1.97 3.18 -13.03
C GLU A 52 1.89 1.79 -13.67
N LYS A 53 1.40 1.76 -14.91
CA LYS A 53 1.40 0.52 -15.70
C LYS A 53 2.83 0.04 -15.93
N ASN A 54 3.02 -1.28 -15.83
CA ASN A 54 4.31 -1.91 -16.14
C ASN A 54 4.77 -1.56 -17.56
N LEU A 55 6.08 -1.36 -17.75
CA LEU A 55 6.68 -1.12 -19.07
C LEU A 55 6.40 -2.25 -20.07
N SER A 56 6.26 -3.48 -19.58
CA SER A 56 5.87 -4.65 -20.37
C SER A 56 4.43 -4.58 -20.89
N ASN A 57 3.61 -3.65 -20.38
CA ASN A 57 2.19 -3.52 -20.68
C ASN A 57 1.34 -4.77 -20.38
N GLN A 58 1.88 -5.71 -19.59
CA GLN A 58 1.27 -6.98 -19.23
C GLN A 58 1.27 -7.19 -17.72
N TYR A 59 0.43 -8.13 -17.29
CA TYR A 59 0.43 -8.64 -15.91
C TYR A 59 1.65 -9.55 -15.69
N GLU A 60 2.30 -9.43 -14.54
CA GLU A 60 3.53 -10.14 -14.19
C GLU A 60 3.35 -10.98 -12.92
N CYS A 61 3.02 -12.26 -13.11
CA CYS A 61 3.06 -13.26 -12.04
C CYS A 61 4.45 -13.90 -11.99
N ARG A 62 5.31 -13.41 -11.09
CA ARG A 62 6.71 -13.85 -10.98
C ARG A 62 7.05 -14.20 -9.54
N LEU A 63 7.97 -15.14 -9.38
CA LEU A 63 8.69 -15.30 -8.11
C LEU A 63 9.93 -14.41 -8.18
N VAL A 64 9.91 -13.32 -7.42
CA VAL A 64 11.02 -12.35 -7.39
C VAL A 64 11.81 -12.45 -6.10
N GLN A 65 13.13 -12.29 -6.21
CA GLN A 65 14.02 -12.17 -5.06
C GLN A 65 14.19 -10.69 -4.72
N LEU A 66 13.92 -10.33 -3.47
CA LEU A 66 14.06 -8.97 -2.96
C LEU A 66 15.07 -8.93 -1.82
N LYS A 67 15.71 -7.77 -1.67
CA LYS A 67 16.57 -7.45 -0.52
C LYS A 67 15.84 -6.47 0.38
N ILE A 68 15.78 -6.76 1.68
CA ILE A 68 15.30 -5.82 2.68
C ILE A 68 16.44 -4.86 2.99
N GLU A 69 16.28 -3.57 2.69
CA GLU A 69 17.33 -2.58 2.91
C GLU A 69 17.56 -2.29 4.40
N ASN A 70 16.50 -2.27 5.22
CA ASN A 70 16.59 -2.03 6.66
C ASN A 70 15.93 -3.16 7.48
N PRO A 71 16.68 -4.20 7.87
CA PRO A 71 16.14 -5.37 8.56
C PRO A 71 15.68 -5.08 10.01
N ASN A 72 16.05 -3.92 10.56
CA ASN A 72 15.62 -3.50 11.90
C ASN A 72 14.22 -2.88 11.93
N GLN A 73 13.56 -2.72 10.76
CA GLN A 73 12.14 -2.39 10.75
C GLN A 73 11.32 -3.52 11.36
N PHE A 74 10.41 -3.13 12.27
CA PHE A 74 9.53 -4.01 13.05
C PHE A 74 8.84 -5.12 12.23
N PHE A 75 8.63 -4.92 10.93
CA PHE A 75 7.83 -5.81 10.09
C PHE A 75 8.57 -6.99 9.44
N PHE A 76 9.87 -6.89 9.17
CA PHE A 76 10.51 -7.78 8.17
C PHE A 76 11.52 -8.78 8.74
N LYS A 77 11.55 -9.01 10.06
CA LYS A 77 12.57 -9.86 10.69
C LYS A 77 12.61 -11.33 10.20
N GLU A 78 11.48 -11.91 9.78
CA GLU A 78 11.38 -13.34 9.48
C GLU A 78 10.60 -13.68 8.18
N TRP A 79 10.45 -12.71 7.27
CA TRP A 79 9.51 -12.84 6.15
C TRP A 79 10.19 -13.26 4.85
N LYS A 80 9.61 -14.25 4.16
CA LYS A 80 9.84 -14.51 2.73
C LYS A 80 8.71 -13.85 1.94
N ILE A 81 9.01 -12.82 1.15
CA ILE A 81 8.01 -12.03 0.44
C ILE A 81 7.96 -12.48 -1.03
N VAL A 82 6.77 -12.85 -1.51
CA VAL A 82 6.50 -13.12 -2.92
C VAL A 82 5.66 -11.95 -3.46
N PHE A 83 6.17 -11.26 -4.47
CA PHE A 83 5.46 -10.15 -5.11
C PHE A 83 4.84 -10.61 -6.43
N CYS A 84 3.58 -10.24 -6.64
CA CYS A 84 2.86 -10.43 -7.88
C CYS A 84 2.31 -9.05 -8.30
N GLN A 85 2.67 -8.57 -9.49
CA GLN A 85 2.25 -7.26 -10.01
C GLN A 85 1.45 -7.40 -11.28
#